data_AF-A0A833G1C6-F1
#
_entry.id   AF-A0A833G1C6-F1
#
_cell.length_a   1.000
_cell.length_b   1.000
_cell.length_c   1.000
_cell.angle_alpha   90.00
_cell.angle_beta   90.00
_cell.angle_gamma   90.00
#
_symmetry.space_group_name_H-M   'P 1'
#
loop_
_entity.id
_entity.type
_entity.pdbx_description
1 polymer ?
#
loop_
_entity_poly.entity_id
_entity_poly.type
_entity_poly.pdbx_seq_one_letter_code
_entity_poly.pdbx_strand_id
1 'polypeptide(L)'
;MPFVALDLDVDLVAAERKAGRPVFFGDASRREILERVGGAQARAFVVTTDEPAASERMITAIRRAWPDAVIHARAKDGAHARRLIGIGVPDAVPETLEGSLQLAGQVLARIGLPDEAVDARLAVARAAEISRLAAARDG
;
A
#
# COMPACT_ATOMS: atom_id res chain seq x y z
N MET A 1 -2.74 14.29 -10.10
CA MET A 1 -3.60 13.29 -10.77
C MET A 1 -4.93 13.22 -10.02
N PRO A 2 -6.07 13.16 -10.71
CA PRO A 2 -7.35 12.91 -10.05
C PRO A 2 -7.35 11.49 -9.44
N PHE A 3 -7.94 11.33 -8.25
CA PHE A 3 -8.15 10.05 -7.60
C PHE A 3 -9.62 9.90 -7.19
N VAL A 4 -10.03 8.68 -6.86
CA VAL A 4 -11.29 8.39 -6.16
C VAL A 4 -10.95 7.46 -5.02
N ALA A 5 -11.47 7.71 -3.83
CA ALA A 5 -11.25 6.87 -2.66
C ALA A 5 -12.55 6.23 -2.19
N LEU A 6 -12.42 5.02 -1.64
CA LEU A 6 -13.47 4.25 -1.00
C LEU A 6 -13.07 4.00 0.45
N ASP A 7 -13.99 4.22 1.37
CA ASP A 7 -13.81 3.88 2.78
C ASP A 7 -15.12 3.33 3.38
N LEU A 8 -15.00 2.56 4.46
CA LEU A 8 -16.12 2.05 5.25
C LEU A 8 -16.41 2.91 6.48
N ASP A 9 -15.54 3.86 6.81
CA ASP A 9 -15.77 4.86 7.86
C ASP A 9 -16.67 5.99 7.32
N VAL A 10 -17.91 6.02 7.81
CA VAL A 10 -18.91 7.02 7.42
C VAL A 10 -18.52 8.44 7.84
N ASP A 11 -17.88 8.58 9.00
CA ASP A 11 -17.49 9.88 9.53
C ASP A 11 -16.31 10.46 8.73
N LEU A 12 -15.34 9.61 8.39
CA LEU A 12 -14.23 9.97 7.50
C LEU A 12 -14.74 10.38 6.11
N VAL A 13 -15.63 9.57 5.52
CA VAL A 13 -16.22 9.89 4.20
C VAL A 13 -16.96 11.22 4.25
N ALA A 14 -17.75 11.49 5.29
CA ALA A 14 -18.49 12.74 5.43
C ALA A 14 -17.55 13.95 5.53
N ALA A 15 -16.50 13.84 6.34
CA ALA A 15 -15.49 14.89 6.52
C ALA A 15 -14.74 15.20 5.21
N GLU A 16 -14.27 14.17 4.51
CA GLU A 16 -13.51 14.32 3.27
C GLU A 16 -14.37 14.88 2.13
N ARG A 17 -15.63 14.46 2.03
CA ARG A 17 -16.59 15.04 1.07
C ARG A 17 -16.88 16.50 1.37
N LYS A 18 -17.02 16.88 2.64
CA LYS A 18 -17.17 18.29 3.05
C LYS A 18 -15.95 19.13 2.67
N ALA A 19 -14.76 18.52 2.69
CA ALA A 19 -13.52 19.12 2.20
C ALA A 19 -13.38 19.13 0.66
N GLY A 20 -14.40 18.69 -0.08
CA GLY A 20 -14.41 18.69 -1.56
C GLY A 20 -13.60 17.56 -2.18
N ARG A 21 -13.21 16.53 -1.40
CA ARG A 21 -12.42 15.40 -1.90
C ARG A 21 -13.34 14.29 -2.43
N PRO A 22 -12.92 13.58 -3.50
CA PRO A 22 -13.71 12.53 -4.16
C PRO A 22 -13.67 11.21 -3.37
N VAL A 23 -14.18 11.23 -2.14
CA VAL A 23 -14.24 10.07 -1.23
C VAL A 23 -15.69 9.58 -1.13
N PHE A 24 -15.87 8.26 -1.19
CA PHE A 24 -17.18 7.62 -1.21
C PHE A 24 -17.23 6.47 -0.22
N PHE A 25 -18.41 6.26 0.36
CA PHE A 25 -18.64 5.11 1.21
C PHE A 25 -18.80 3.86 0.34
N GLY A 26 -18.02 2.81 0.61
CA GLY A 26 -18.17 1.54 -0.09
C GLY A 26 -17.10 0.51 0.21
N ASP A 27 -17.49 -0.76 0.08
CA ASP A 27 -16.59 -1.90 0.23
C ASP A 27 -15.83 -2.17 -1.07
N ALA A 28 -14.52 -1.88 -1.07
CA ALA A 28 -13.63 -2.11 -2.21
C ALA A 28 -13.39 -3.60 -2.52
N SER A 29 -13.91 -4.55 -1.72
CA SER A 29 -13.92 -5.97 -2.07
C SER A 29 -15.09 -6.36 -2.98
N ARG A 30 -16.03 -5.43 -3.23
CA ARG A 30 -17.18 -5.64 -4.12
C ARG A 30 -16.90 -5.05 -5.50
N ARG A 31 -16.91 -5.92 -6.52
CA ARG A 31 -16.63 -5.55 -7.92
C ARG A 31 -17.54 -4.43 -8.42
N GLU A 32 -18.83 -4.51 -8.13
CA GLU A 32 -19.83 -3.51 -8.54
C GLU A 32 -19.58 -2.13 -7.93
N ILE A 33 -18.94 -2.05 -6.76
CA ILE A 33 -18.55 -0.78 -6.13
C ILE A 33 -17.32 -0.22 -6.86
N LEU A 34 -16.32 -1.06 -7.13
CA LEU A 34 -15.13 -0.68 -7.90
C LEU A 34 -15.50 -0.19 -9.30
N GLU A 35 -16.44 -0.86 -10.00
CA GLU A 35 -16.91 -0.45 -11.32
C GLU A 35 -17.62 0.91 -11.28
N ARG A 36 -18.46 1.16 -10.28
CA ARG A 36 -19.17 2.45 -10.11
C ARG A 36 -18.25 3.64 -9.91
N VAL A 37 -17.08 3.42 -9.29
CA VAL A 37 -16.08 4.48 -9.08
C VAL A 37 -15.05 4.57 -10.22
N GLY A 38 -15.27 3.86 -11.32
CA GLY A 38 -14.42 3.91 -12.50
C GLY A 38 -13.16 3.04 -12.40
N GLY A 39 -13.19 1.96 -11.61
CA GLY A 39 -12.07 1.04 -11.45
C GLY A 39 -11.56 0.47 -12.78
N ALA A 40 -12.42 0.28 -13.78
CA ALA A 40 -12.01 -0.20 -15.10
C ALA A 40 -11.14 0.81 -15.88
N GLN A 41 -11.21 2.10 -15.54
CA GLN A 41 -10.38 3.16 -16.13
C GLN A 41 -9.19 3.54 -15.23
N ALA A 42 -9.08 2.95 -14.04
CA ALA A 42 -8.03 3.25 -13.11
C ALA A 42 -6.68 2.76 -13.66
N ARG A 43 -5.68 3.66 -13.65
CA ARG A 43 -4.30 3.30 -14.01
C ARG A 43 -3.59 2.49 -12.94
N ALA A 44 -4.03 2.61 -11.70
CA ALA A 44 -3.51 1.87 -10.56
C ALA A 44 -4.54 1.86 -9.41
N PHE A 45 -4.43 0.85 -8.56
CA PHE A 45 -5.14 0.74 -7.29
C PHE A 45 -4.15 0.87 -6.13
N VAL A 46 -4.57 1.58 -5.08
CA VAL A 46 -3.79 1.72 -3.84
C VAL A 46 -4.65 1.19 -2.70
N VAL A 47 -4.19 0.13 -2.04
CA VAL A 47 -4.91 -0.55 -0.95
C VAL A 47 -4.20 -0.31 0.37
N THR A 48 -4.81 0.46 1.27
CA THR A 48 -4.18 0.93 2.50
C THR A 48 -5.02 0.71 3.76
N THR A 49 -5.86 -0.31 3.81
CA THR A 49 -6.64 -0.65 5.01
C THR A 49 -5.76 -1.21 6.15
N ASP A 50 -6.15 -0.96 7.41
CA ASP A 50 -5.48 -1.50 8.60
C ASP A 50 -5.81 -2.99 8.85
N GLU A 51 -6.83 -3.55 8.18
CA GLU A 51 -7.24 -4.95 8.33
C GLU A 51 -6.58 -5.83 7.25
N PRO A 52 -5.61 -6.70 7.58
CA PRO A 52 -4.91 -7.52 6.58
C PRO A 52 -5.85 -8.39 5.73
N ALA A 53 -6.84 -9.01 6.38
CA ALA A 53 -7.80 -9.85 5.68
C ALA A 53 -8.67 -9.03 4.72
N ALA A 54 -9.02 -7.79 5.05
CA ALA A 54 -9.74 -6.91 4.13
C ALA A 54 -8.87 -6.52 2.93
N SER A 55 -7.59 -6.20 3.16
CA SER A 55 -6.63 -5.90 2.09
C SER A 55 -6.55 -7.06 1.09
N GLU A 56 -6.35 -8.29 1.59
CA GLU A 56 -6.29 -9.50 0.77
C GLU A 56 -7.58 -9.73 -0.05
N ARG A 57 -8.76 -9.49 0.56
CA ARG A 57 -10.06 -9.57 -0.14
C ARG A 57 -10.19 -8.52 -1.25
N MET A 58 -9.83 -7.27 -0.98
CA MET A 58 -9.87 -6.17 -1.97
C MET A 58 -8.95 -6.46 -3.15
N ILE A 59 -7.70 -6.87 -2.88
CA ILE A 59 -6.72 -7.21 -3.91
C ILE A 59 -7.21 -8.37 -4.77
N THR A 60 -7.75 -9.42 -4.14
CA THR A 60 -8.32 -10.56 -4.86
C THR A 60 -9.49 -10.14 -5.74
N ALA A 61 -10.37 -9.25 -5.27
CA ALA A 61 -11.49 -8.73 -6.05
C ALA A 61 -11.00 -7.91 -7.25
N ILE A 62 -10.04 -7.00 -7.05
CA ILE A 62 -9.43 -6.20 -8.10
C ILE A 62 -8.78 -7.10 -9.15
N ARG A 63 -7.95 -8.07 -8.74
CA ARG A 63 -7.26 -8.99 -9.66
C ARG A 63 -8.23 -9.88 -10.44
N ARG A 64 -9.34 -10.30 -9.82
CA ARG A 64 -10.41 -11.06 -10.51
C ARG A 64 -11.17 -10.22 -11.53
N ALA A 65 -11.39 -8.93 -11.24
CA ALA A 65 -12.06 -8.02 -12.16
C ALA A 65 -11.13 -7.60 -13.30
N TRP A 66 -9.86 -7.34 -12.99
CA TRP A 66 -8.83 -6.83 -13.89
C TRP A 66 -7.50 -7.57 -13.66
N PRO A 67 -7.24 -8.66 -14.40
CA PRO A 67 -6.03 -9.48 -14.22
C PRO A 67 -4.72 -8.69 -14.34
N ASP A 68 -4.69 -7.65 -15.16
CA ASP A 68 -3.50 -6.82 -15.42
C ASP A 68 -3.47 -5.52 -14.59
N ALA A 69 -4.36 -5.37 -13.59
CA ALA A 69 -4.38 -4.18 -12.75
C ALA A 69 -3.03 -3.95 -12.06
N VAL A 70 -2.54 -2.72 -12.13
CA VAL A 70 -1.42 -2.26 -11.30
C VAL A 70 -1.95 -2.03 -9.89
N ILE A 71 -1.40 -2.72 -8.91
CA ILE A 71 -1.85 -2.67 -7.52
C ILE A 71 -0.65 -2.37 -6.63
N HIS A 72 -0.78 -1.35 -5.80
CA HIS A 72 0.11 -1.08 -4.67
C HIS A 72 -0.64 -1.32 -3.37
N ALA A 73 0.00 -1.94 -2.39
CA ALA A 73 -0.63 -2.23 -1.12
C ALA A 73 0.30 -1.99 0.06
N ARG A 74 -0.25 -1.39 1.12
CA ARG A 74 0.38 -1.36 2.44
C ARG A 74 0.18 -2.72 3.10
N ALA A 75 1.26 -3.32 3.56
CA ALA A 75 1.23 -4.50 4.40
C ALA A 75 1.44 -4.10 5.86
N LYS A 76 0.63 -4.66 6.77
CA LYS A 76 0.83 -4.55 8.22
C LYS A 76 2.23 -4.97 8.70
N ASP A 77 2.77 -6.04 8.13
CA ASP A 77 4.07 -6.60 8.52
C ASP A 77 4.68 -7.40 7.36
N GLY A 78 5.90 -7.93 7.56
CA GLY A 78 6.58 -8.72 6.54
C GLY A 78 5.86 -10.04 6.18
N ALA A 79 5.12 -10.65 7.10
CA ALA A 79 4.36 -11.87 6.80
C ALA A 79 3.15 -11.56 5.92
N HIS A 80 2.46 -10.45 6.20
CA HIS A 80 1.40 -9.94 5.36
C HIS A 80 1.94 -9.51 3.99
N ALA A 81 3.09 -8.83 3.91
CA ALA A 81 3.71 -8.46 2.64
C ALA A 81 3.96 -9.68 1.76
N ARG A 82 4.49 -10.78 2.32
CA ARG A 82 4.68 -12.04 1.58
C ARG A 82 3.36 -12.61 1.06
N ARG A 83 2.27 -12.56 1.84
CA ARG A 83 0.95 -13.00 1.36
C ARG A 83 0.45 -12.12 0.22
N LEU A 84 0.59 -10.80 0.32
CA LEU A 84 0.21 -9.85 -0.73
C LEU A 84 1.00 -10.07 -2.02
N ILE A 85 2.31 -10.32 -1.92
CA ILE A 85 3.17 -10.72 -3.04
C ILE A 85 2.66 -12.01 -3.67
N GLY A 86 2.29 -13.01 -2.87
CA GLY A 86 1.73 -14.29 -3.33
C GLY A 86 0.41 -14.17 -4.09
N ILE A 87 -0.40 -13.14 -3.83
CA ILE A 87 -1.65 -12.85 -4.55
C ILE A 87 -1.48 -11.80 -5.66
N GLY A 88 -0.23 -11.54 -6.06
CA GLY A 88 0.09 -10.73 -7.24
C GLY A 88 0.31 -9.23 -6.95
N VAL A 89 0.75 -8.85 -5.75
CA VAL A 89 1.16 -7.47 -5.43
C VAL A 89 2.67 -7.43 -5.16
N PRO A 90 3.52 -7.34 -6.20
CA PRO A 90 4.97 -7.45 -6.05
C PRO A 90 5.56 -6.31 -5.20
N ASP A 91 4.96 -5.13 -5.24
CA ASP A 91 5.41 -3.93 -4.52
C ASP A 91 4.71 -3.77 -3.16
N ALA A 92 4.34 -4.87 -2.49
CA ALA A 92 3.75 -4.80 -1.16
C ALA A 92 4.80 -4.38 -0.12
N VAL A 93 4.58 -3.24 0.52
CA VAL A 93 5.54 -2.66 1.48
C VAL A 93 5.01 -2.78 2.91
N PRO A 94 5.77 -3.38 3.85
CA PRO A 94 5.44 -3.35 5.27
C PRO A 94 5.45 -1.93 5.81
N GLU A 95 4.41 -1.51 6.54
CA GLU A 95 4.37 -0.21 7.22
C GLU A 95 5.46 -0.09 8.30
N THR A 96 5.83 -1.21 8.92
CA THR A 96 6.90 -1.28 9.93
C THR A 96 8.28 -1.01 9.34
N LEU A 97 8.46 -1.23 8.04
CA LEU A 97 9.72 -0.94 7.36
C LEU A 97 10.00 0.57 7.37
N GLU A 98 9.04 1.38 6.94
CA GLU A 98 9.26 2.83 6.83
C GLU A 98 9.44 3.49 8.21
N GLY A 99 8.71 3.03 9.23
CA GLY A 99 8.95 3.48 10.61
C GLY A 99 10.35 3.13 11.13
N SER A 100 10.83 1.92 10.82
CA SER A 100 12.18 1.48 11.20
C SER A 100 13.27 2.24 10.44
N LEU A 101 13.09 2.49 9.14
CA LEU A 101 14.00 3.29 8.33
C LEU A 101 14.06 4.75 8.80
N GLN A 102 12.91 5.33 9.17
CA GLN A 102 12.86 6.69 9.71
C GLN A 102 13.63 6.78 11.04
N LEU A 103 13.46 5.81 11.94
CA LEU A 103 14.22 5.76 13.19
C LEU A 103 15.72 5.60 12.93
N ALA A 104 16.10 4.68 12.03
CA ALA A 104 17.49 4.48 11.64
C ALA A 104 18.12 5.76 11.07
N GLY A 105 17.39 6.46 10.19
CA GLY A 105 17.81 7.75 9.64
C GLY A 105 18.08 8.79 10.71
N GLN A 106 17.18 8.92 11.68
CA GLN A 106 17.35 9.84 12.81
C GLN A 106 18.58 9.49 13.66
N VAL A 107 18.82 8.20 13.91
CA VAL A 107 20.02 7.76 14.65
C VAL A 107 21.29 8.12 13.87
N LEU A 108 21.34 7.81 12.57
CA LEU A 108 22.51 8.07 11.72
C LEU A 108 22.82 9.58 11.62
N ALA A 109 21.80 10.41 11.44
CA ALA A 109 21.96 11.86 11.42
C ALA A 109 22.47 12.38 12.78
N ARG A 110 21.91 11.90 13.90
CA ARG A 110 22.30 12.33 15.26
C ARG A 110 23.74 11.96 15.64
N ILE A 111 24.30 10.89 15.07
CA ILE A 111 25.71 10.52 15.28
C ILE A 111 26.65 11.23 14.29
N GLY A 112 26.15 12.17 13.49
CA GLY A 112 26.95 13.09 12.69
C GLY A 112 27.18 12.68 11.24
N LEU A 113 26.39 11.75 10.68
CA LEU A 113 26.48 11.46 9.25
C LEU A 113 25.87 12.59 8.42
N PRO A 114 26.49 12.98 7.28
CA PRO A 114 25.87 13.89 6.33
C PRO A 114 24.56 13.33 5.78
N ASP A 115 23.61 14.22 5.45
CA ASP A 115 22.29 13.84 4.96
C ASP A 115 22.37 12.95 3.70
N GLU A 116 23.26 13.25 2.75
CA GLU A 116 23.42 12.41 1.55
C GLU A 116 23.87 10.98 1.90
N ALA A 117 24.69 10.83 2.95
CA ALA A 117 25.18 9.54 3.41
C ALA A 117 24.12 8.75 4.19
N VAL A 118 23.19 9.45 4.86
CA VAL A 118 22.01 8.85 5.50
C VAL A 118 21.05 8.37 4.42
N ASP A 119 20.70 9.22 3.46
CA ASP A 119 19.76 8.90 2.38
C ASP A 119 20.23 7.70 1.55
N ALA A 120 21.52 7.68 1.18
CA ALA A 120 22.11 6.54 0.46
C ALA A 120 21.99 5.23 1.25
N ARG A 121 22.22 5.27 2.58
CA ARG A 121 22.10 4.07 3.44
C ARG A 121 20.66 3.60 3.58
N LEU A 122 19.71 4.52 3.74
CA LEU A 122 18.30 4.18 3.82
C LEU A 122 17.79 3.60 2.49
N ALA A 123 18.23 4.14 1.36
CA ALA A 123 17.89 3.61 0.04
C ALA A 123 18.39 2.17 -0.14
N VAL A 124 19.63 1.88 0.25
CA VAL A 124 20.20 0.51 0.19
C VAL A 124 19.45 -0.43 1.13
N ALA A 125 19.17 -0.01 2.36
CA ALA A 125 18.44 -0.83 3.34
C ALA A 125 17.02 -1.16 2.87
N ARG A 126 16.31 -0.18 2.30
CA ARG A 126 14.97 -0.36 1.72
C ARG A 126 14.99 -1.35 0.57
N ALA A 127 15.92 -1.18 -0.38
CA ALA A 127 16.05 -2.07 -1.53
C ALA A 127 16.36 -3.51 -1.12
N ALA A 128 17.23 -3.69 -0.11
CA ALA A 128 17.57 -5.00 0.42
C ALA A 128 16.37 -5.71 1.07
N GLU A 129 15.55 -4.98 1.84
CA GLU A 129 14.35 -5.56 2.47
C GLU A 129 13.29 -5.94 1.43
N ILE A 130 13.00 -5.06 0.47
CA ILE A 130 12.05 -5.35 -0.61
C ILE A 130 12.51 -6.60 -1.39
N SER A 131 13.80 -6.67 -1.71
CA SER A 131 14.38 -7.83 -2.41
C SER A 131 14.24 -9.12 -1.60
N ARG A 132 14.44 -9.06 -0.28
CA ARG A 132 14.30 -10.20 0.63
C ARG A 132 12.86 -10.70 0.70
N LEU A 133 11.89 -9.79 0.75
CA LEU A 133 10.46 -10.12 0.75
C LEU A 133 10.03 -10.77 -0.58
N ALA A 134 10.56 -10.30 -1.71
CA ALA A 134 10.28 -10.87 -3.02
C ALA A 134 10.90 -12.26 -3.20
N ALA A 135 12.15 -12.47 -2.75
CA ALA A 135 12.87 -13.74 -2.91
C ALA A 135 12.30 -14.88 -2.05
N ALA A 136 11.66 -14.56 -0.92
CA ALA A 136 11.02 -15.55 -0.04
C ALA A 136 9.75 -16.19 -0.62
N ARG A 137 9.39 -15.90 -1.88
CA ARG A 137 8.26 -16.50 -2.61
C ARG A 137 8.62 -17.85 -3.26
N ASP A 138 9.89 -18.08 -3.54
CA ASP A 138 10.35 -19.18 -4.40
C ASP A 138 10.89 -20.39 -3.61
N GLY A 139 10.59 -20.51 -2.31
CA GLY A 139 10.95 -21.63 -1.44
C GLY A 139 9.80 -22.08 -0.56
#